data_AF-A0A9P6NLJ4-F1
#
_entry.id   AF-A0A9P6NLJ4-F1
#
_cell.length_a   1.000
_cell.length_b   1.000
_cell.length_c   1.000
_cell.angle_alpha   90.00
_cell.angle_beta   90.00
_cell.angle_gamma   90.00
#
_symmetry.space_group_name_H-M   'P 1'
#
loop_
_entity.id
_entity.type
_entity.pdbx_description
1 polymer ?
#
loop_
_entity_poly.entity_id
_entity_poly.type
_entity_poly.pdbx_seq_one_letter_code
_entity_poly.pdbx_strand_id
1 'polypeptide(L)'
;MHQEVIAGLTQTSQTVAGLIPNVRLHPERSRPCYQLSCQVHVKLLPEIRHDLTALSLALQPTDLLKADFDRSKAYAGFLEVLKQFQARLQTLSAFIQTAENPPLKQHLVIEEHIGRTKFRELCWSTADLLRAVQELMDLYATYFAASTRSEIEYARQGVLQLTSRAWKAIDEAGESQKLPDLVIVQRKAEGMVEFLEDAMEEVRNLLERPGADDLQQAIGALSVNDDVLDDDHEDVLVKLNEHERTRVNLTIPIIRLCRVMLTKLIKTTDDRQTLFKQMSTSQLEGTLEYMGHFPDRIDDIVCELDSSPQSSMHILKALHDLYEDCGQLMRIAFSDIPDDGVNNKSIDPEQEWFQVWFKQVQKAYQTLVNEFV
;
A
#
# COMPACT_ATOMS: atom_id res chain seq x y z
N MET A 1 -30.24 -10.66 25.91
CA MET A 1 -30.16 -9.34 25.24
C MET A 1 -28.80 -8.66 25.37
N HIS A 2 -28.35 -8.20 26.55
CA HIS A 2 -27.01 -7.57 26.64
C HIS A 2 -25.87 -8.52 26.20
N GLN A 3 -25.88 -9.76 26.69
CA GLN A 3 -24.95 -10.81 26.23
C GLN A 3 -25.14 -11.20 24.76
N GLU A 4 -26.35 -11.04 24.21
CA GLU A 4 -26.62 -11.29 22.78
C GLU A 4 -26.02 -10.20 21.90
N VAL A 5 -26.00 -8.94 22.35
CA VAL A 5 -25.32 -7.84 21.67
C VAL A 5 -23.82 -8.10 21.60
N ILE A 6 -23.20 -8.46 22.73
CA ILE A 6 -21.76 -8.80 22.77
C ILE A 6 -21.47 -10.00 21.87
N ALA A 7 -22.27 -11.07 21.96
CA ALA A 7 -22.09 -12.25 21.10
C ALA A 7 -22.25 -11.92 19.60
N GLY A 8 -23.23 -11.09 19.24
CA GLY A 8 -23.44 -10.61 17.88
C GLY A 8 -22.24 -9.83 17.36
N LEU A 9 -21.70 -8.91 18.15
CA LEU A 9 -20.51 -8.12 17.81
C LEU A 9 -19.28 -9.01 17.60
N THR A 10 -19.04 -9.95 18.51
CA THR A 10 -17.94 -10.91 18.39
C THR A 10 -18.09 -11.77 17.13
N GLN A 11 -19.31 -12.25 16.84
CA GLN A 11 -19.57 -13.02 15.63
C GLN A 11 -19.36 -12.19 14.36
N THR A 12 -19.78 -10.92 14.35
CA THR A 12 -19.52 -10.01 13.23
C THR A 12 -18.02 -9.76 13.07
N SER A 13 -17.28 -9.50 14.16
CA SER A 13 -15.82 -9.34 14.15
C SER A 13 -15.12 -10.55 13.54
N GLN A 14 -15.45 -11.77 14.00
CA GLN A 14 -14.91 -13.02 13.47
C GLN A 14 -15.27 -13.22 11.99
N THR A 15 -16.51 -12.89 11.60
CA THR A 15 -16.93 -12.95 10.20
C THR A 15 -16.05 -12.05 9.36
N VAL A 16 -15.90 -10.78 9.75
CA VAL A 16 -15.12 -9.78 9.04
C VAL A 16 -13.65 -10.16 8.96
N ALA A 17 -13.06 -10.66 10.05
CA ALA A 17 -11.69 -11.18 10.06
C ALA A 17 -11.49 -12.31 9.02
N GLY A 18 -12.47 -13.18 8.86
CA GLY A 18 -12.47 -14.23 7.83
C GLY A 18 -12.62 -13.72 6.39
N LEU A 19 -13.13 -12.49 6.19
CA LEU A 19 -13.26 -11.87 4.86
C LEU A 19 -11.96 -11.17 4.41
N ILE A 20 -11.15 -10.67 5.34
CA ILE A 20 -9.93 -9.89 5.01
C ILE A 20 -8.94 -10.67 4.11
N PRO A 21 -8.59 -11.94 4.38
CA PRO A 21 -7.70 -12.70 3.50
C PRO A 21 -8.28 -12.85 2.09
N ASN A 22 -9.60 -13.02 1.98
CA ASN A 22 -10.27 -13.27 0.71
C ASN A 22 -10.28 -12.06 -0.24
N VAL A 23 -10.15 -10.84 0.30
CA VAL A 23 -10.05 -9.61 -0.49
C VAL A 23 -8.61 -9.32 -0.93
N ARG A 24 -7.62 -10.00 -0.32
CA ARG A 24 -6.19 -9.83 -0.62
C ARG A 24 -5.67 -10.82 -1.67
N LEU A 25 -6.45 -11.82 -2.08
CA LEU A 25 -5.94 -12.90 -2.93
C LEU A 25 -5.95 -12.52 -4.43
N HIS A 26 -4.77 -12.17 -4.94
CA HIS A 26 -4.40 -12.17 -6.37
C HIS A 26 -5.27 -11.30 -7.32
N PRO A 27 -5.32 -9.97 -7.13
CA PRO A 27 -5.94 -9.06 -8.12
C PRO A 27 -5.31 -9.17 -9.53
N GLU A 28 -4.09 -9.71 -9.65
CA GLU A 28 -3.30 -9.83 -10.88
C GLU A 28 -3.91 -10.73 -11.95
N ARG A 29 -4.78 -11.68 -11.57
CA ARG A 29 -5.40 -12.63 -12.51
C ARG A 29 -6.83 -12.25 -12.88
N SER A 30 -7.36 -11.20 -12.27
CA SER A 30 -8.76 -10.81 -12.43
C SER A 30 -9.02 -10.08 -13.76
N ARG A 31 -10.25 -10.23 -14.28
CA ARG A 31 -10.82 -9.39 -15.34
C ARG A 31 -12.05 -8.71 -14.75
N PRO A 32 -11.89 -7.54 -14.12
CA PRO A 32 -12.97 -6.92 -13.39
C PRO A 32 -14.05 -6.36 -14.33
N CYS A 33 -15.30 -6.66 -14.02
CA CYS A 33 -16.47 -6.14 -14.71
C CYS A 33 -16.83 -4.75 -14.19
N TYR A 34 -16.99 -3.77 -15.09
CA TYR A 34 -17.39 -2.40 -14.72
C TYR A 34 -18.73 -2.34 -13.98
N GLN A 35 -19.70 -3.14 -14.41
CA GLN A 35 -21.01 -3.19 -13.76
C GLN A 35 -20.91 -3.65 -12.30
N LEU A 36 -20.05 -4.63 -12.00
CA LEU A 36 -19.84 -5.13 -10.63
C LEU A 36 -19.22 -4.06 -9.74
N SER A 37 -18.19 -3.34 -10.21
CA SER A 37 -17.62 -2.24 -9.43
C SER A 37 -18.61 -1.09 -9.26
N CYS A 38 -19.40 -0.74 -10.28
CA CYS A 38 -20.44 0.28 -10.14
C CYS A 38 -21.47 -0.11 -9.07
N GLN A 39 -21.86 -1.39 -8.97
CA GLN A 39 -22.74 -1.85 -7.91
C GLN A 39 -22.12 -1.69 -6.51
N VAL A 40 -20.83 -2.00 -6.38
CA VAL A 40 -20.11 -1.79 -5.11
C VAL A 40 -20.10 -0.30 -4.74
N HIS A 41 -19.76 0.58 -5.68
CA HIS A 41 -19.57 2.01 -5.39
C HIS A 41 -20.84 2.81 -5.25
N VAL A 42 -21.82 2.58 -6.13
CA VAL A 42 -23.05 3.40 -6.19
C VAL A 42 -24.06 2.94 -5.14
N LYS A 43 -24.02 1.65 -4.77
CA LYS A 43 -25.03 1.05 -3.89
C LYS A 43 -24.43 0.55 -2.58
N LEU A 44 -23.48 -0.39 -2.66
CA LEU A 44 -23.07 -1.13 -1.48
C LEU A 44 -22.25 -0.31 -0.47
N LEU A 45 -21.27 0.47 -0.95
CA LEU A 45 -20.45 1.33 -0.11
C LEU A 45 -21.28 2.43 0.60
N PRO A 46 -22.20 3.15 -0.07
CA PRO A 46 -23.13 4.06 0.59
C PRO A 46 -24.03 3.38 1.63
N GLU A 47 -24.55 2.19 1.33
CA GLU A 47 -25.36 1.42 2.27
C GLU A 47 -24.56 0.97 3.51
N ILE A 48 -23.30 0.55 3.34
CA ILE A 48 -22.37 0.23 4.43
C ILE A 48 -22.07 1.48 5.26
N ARG A 49 -21.84 2.64 4.63
CA ARG A 49 -21.65 3.92 5.33
C ARG A 49 -22.87 4.30 6.16
N HIS A 50 -24.06 4.11 5.60
CA HIS A 50 -25.32 4.36 6.30
C HIS A 50 -25.45 3.50 7.55
N ASP A 51 -25.18 2.19 7.44
CA ASP A 51 -25.23 1.28 8.59
C ASP A 51 -24.17 1.62 9.64
N LEU A 52 -22.93 1.94 9.25
CA LEU A 52 -21.89 2.38 10.17
C LEU A 52 -22.30 3.64 10.94
N THR A 53 -22.94 4.57 10.25
CA THR A 53 -23.49 5.78 10.87
C THR A 53 -24.62 5.42 11.83
N ALA A 54 -25.52 4.52 11.43
CA ALA A 54 -26.60 4.05 12.29
C ALA A 54 -26.07 3.34 13.54
N LEU A 55 -25.05 2.47 13.42
CA LEU A 55 -24.41 1.78 14.54
C LEU A 55 -23.73 2.76 15.51
N SER A 56 -23.01 3.77 14.98
CA SER A 56 -22.36 4.80 15.81
C SER A 56 -23.34 5.74 16.53
N LEU A 57 -24.56 5.87 16.01
CA LEU A 57 -25.60 6.70 16.60
C LEU A 57 -26.59 5.92 17.48
N ALA A 58 -26.79 4.63 17.23
CA ALA A 58 -27.86 3.81 17.81
C ALA A 58 -27.81 3.72 19.34
N LEU A 59 -26.62 3.84 19.96
CA LEU A 59 -26.45 3.72 21.41
C LEU A 59 -25.55 4.82 21.97
N GLN A 60 -26.15 5.94 22.34
CA GLN A 60 -25.44 7.01 23.05
C GLN A 60 -25.12 6.57 24.50
N PRO A 61 -23.89 6.79 25.00
CA PRO A 61 -23.50 6.59 26.40
C PRO A 61 -24.49 7.13 27.42
N THR A 62 -25.00 8.33 27.15
CA THR A 62 -25.89 9.05 28.06
C THR A 62 -27.27 8.42 28.15
N ASP A 63 -27.66 7.63 27.16
CA ASP A 63 -28.96 6.96 27.13
C ASP A 63 -28.93 5.66 27.94
N LEU A 64 -27.82 4.92 27.91
CA LEU A 64 -27.65 3.70 28.70
C LEU A 64 -27.63 3.95 30.22
N LEU A 65 -27.22 5.15 30.64
CA LEU A 65 -27.16 5.57 32.03
C LEU A 65 -28.50 6.08 32.60
N LYS A 66 -29.50 6.34 31.75
CA LYS A 66 -30.83 6.79 32.20
C LYS A 66 -31.62 5.61 32.77
N ALA A 67 -32.20 5.79 33.96
CA ALA A 67 -32.99 4.76 34.64
C ALA A 67 -34.23 4.33 33.84
N ASP A 68 -34.87 5.27 33.14
CA ASP A 68 -36.11 5.04 32.38
C ASP A 68 -35.86 4.65 30.91
N PHE A 69 -34.61 4.39 30.52
CA PHE A 69 -34.27 4.03 29.15
C PHE A 69 -34.64 2.59 28.86
N ASP A 70 -35.46 2.39 27.82
CA ASP A 70 -35.82 1.07 27.33
C ASP A 70 -34.63 0.43 26.59
N ARG A 71 -33.68 -0.10 27.38
CA ARG A 71 -32.51 -0.84 26.91
C ARG A 71 -32.92 -2.01 26.04
N SER A 72 -34.10 -2.59 26.28
CA SER A 72 -34.56 -3.75 25.54
C SER A 72 -34.79 -3.38 24.07
N LYS A 73 -35.60 -2.35 23.84
CA LYS A 73 -35.86 -1.83 22.50
C LYS A 73 -34.60 -1.30 21.81
N ALA A 74 -33.72 -0.63 22.54
CA ALA A 74 -32.46 -0.11 22.01
C ALA A 74 -31.51 -1.23 21.54
N TYR A 75 -31.34 -2.29 22.35
CA TYR A 75 -30.53 -3.44 21.97
C TYR A 75 -31.12 -4.22 20.79
N ALA A 76 -32.44 -4.38 20.74
CA ALA A 76 -33.10 -5.01 19.60
C ALA A 76 -32.88 -4.22 18.30
N GLY A 77 -33.01 -2.88 18.36
CA GLY A 77 -32.72 -2.01 17.21
C GLY A 77 -31.25 -2.09 16.77
N PHE A 78 -30.31 -2.10 17.72
CA PHE A 78 -28.89 -2.24 17.42
C PHE A 78 -28.55 -3.57 16.75
N LEU A 79 -29.09 -4.68 17.27
CA LEU A 79 -28.88 -6.01 16.69
C LEU A 79 -29.43 -6.13 15.27
N GLU A 80 -30.56 -5.49 14.96
CA GLU A 80 -31.13 -5.48 13.62
C GLU A 80 -30.21 -4.75 12.63
N VAL A 81 -29.70 -3.57 13.02
CA VAL A 81 -28.72 -2.83 12.20
C VAL A 81 -27.44 -3.65 12.03
N LEU A 82 -26.93 -4.28 13.09
CA LEU A 82 -25.72 -5.10 13.04
C LEU A 82 -25.89 -6.28 12.07
N LYS A 83 -27.05 -6.92 12.06
CA LYS A 83 -27.35 -8.04 11.16
C LYS A 83 -27.40 -7.60 9.69
N GLN A 84 -28.04 -6.45 9.42
CA GLN A 84 -28.07 -5.87 8.06
C GLN A 84 -26.67 -5.52 7.59
N PHE A 85 -25.88 -4.90 8.48
CA PHE A 85 -24.50 -4.54 8.21
C PHE A 85 -23.63 -5.76 7.89
N GLN A 86 -23.70 -6.82 8.70
CA GLN A 86 -22.97 -8.07 8.46
C GLN A 86 -23.34 -8.70 7.11
N ALA A 87 -24.63 -8.71 6.74
CA ALA A 87 -25.08 -9.23 5.46
C ALA A 87 -24.52 -8.41 4.27
N ARG A 88 -24.41 -7.08 4.41
CA ARG A 88 -23.82 -6.21 3.38
C ARG A 88 -22.30 -6.42 3.24
N LEU A 89 -21.58 -6.64 4.33
CA LEU A 89 -20.15 -6.98 4.28
C LEU A 89 -19.90 -8.34 3.62
N GLN A 90 -20.72 -9.34 3.92
CA GLN A 90 -20.66 -10.64 3.24
C GLN A 90 -20.93 -10.50 1.74
N THR A 91 -21.94 -9.69 1.39
CA THR A 91 -22.25 -9.36 0.00
C THR A 91 -21.06 -8.68 -0.69
N LEU A 92 -20.41 -7.70 -0.04
CA LEU A 92 -19.22 -7.02 -0.55
C LEU A 92 -18.06 -7.98 -0.81
N SER A 93 -17.79 -8.89 0.14
CA SER A 93 -16.75 -9.90 -0.05
C SER A 93 -17.07 -10.88 -1.17
N ALA A 94 -18.32 -11.33 -1.28
CA ALA A 94 -18.74 -12.23 -2.36
C ALA A 94 -18.62 -11.55 -3.74
N PHE A 95 -18.89 -10.25 -3.81
CA PHE A 95 -18.68 -9.45 -5.02
C PHE A 95 -17.21 -9.44 -5.46
N ILE A 96 -16.30 -9.17 -4.52
CA ILE A 96 -14.85 -9.13 -4.80
C ILE A 96 -14.36 -10.52 -5.27
N GLN A 97 -14.76 -11.59 -4.58
CA GLN A 97 -14.40 -12.96 -4.97
C GLN A 97 -14.91 -13.34 -6.37
N THR A 98 -16.13 -12.92 -6.71
CA THR A 98 -16.73 -13.19 -8.03
C THR A 98 -16.01 -12.42 -9.13
N ALA A 99 -15.59 -11.18 -8.84
CA ALA A 99 -14.82 -10.36 -9.79
C ALA A 99 -13.39 -10.89 -10.00
N GLU A 100 -12.79 -11.54 -8.99
CA GLU A 100 -11.50 -12.21 -9.12
C GLU A 100 -11.57 -13.46 -9.99
N ASN A 101 -12.66 -14.24 -9.88
CA ASN A 101 -12.86 -15.50 -10.60
C ASN A 101 -14.20 -15.51 -11.35
N PRO A 102 -14.32 -14.76 -12.47
CA PRO A 102 -15.56 -14.73 -13.22
C PRO A 102 -15.90 -16.12 -13.75
N PRO A 103 -17.15 -16.60 -13.60
CA PRO A 103 -17.55 -17.89 -14.14
C PRO A 103 -17.38 -17.89 -15.66
N LEU A 104 -16.73 -18.94 -16.19
CA LEU A 104 -16.32 -19.16 -17.60
C LEU A 104 -17.39 -18.90 -18.69
N LYS A 105 -18.66 -18.66 -18.34
CA LYS A 105 -19.79 -18.54 -19.26
C LYS A 105 -20.15 -17.10 -19.69
N GLN A 106 -19.54 -16.05 -19.15
CA GLN A 106 -19.94 -14.65 -19.42
C GLN A 106 -19.07 -13.90 -20.46
N HIS A 107 -18.42 -14.61 -21.39
CA HIS A 107 -17.52 -14.00 -22.39
C HIS A 107 -18.18 -13.19 -23.53
N LEU A 108 -19.44 -12.76 -23.42
CA LEU A 108 -20.19 -12.21 -24.57
C LEU A 108 -20.85 -10.85 -24.38
N VAL A 109 -20.62 -10.16 -23.26
CA VAL A 109 -21.04 -8.76 -23.14
C VAL A 109 -19.81 -7.89 -23.36
N ILE A 110 -19.92 -6.92 -24.26
CA ILE A 110 -18.97 -5.81 -24.44
C ILE A 110 -19.01 -5.03 -23.11
N GLU A 111 -18.30 -5.53 -22.11
CA GLU A 111 -18.13 -4.86 -20.84
C GLU A 111 -16.92 -3.96 -20.99
N GLU A 112 -17.13 -2.65 -20.79
CA GLU A 112 -16.03 -1.77 -20.43
C GLU A 112 -15.31 -2.43 -19.25
N HIS A 113 -14.07 -2.85 -19.45
CA HIS A 113 -13.28 -3.41 -18.38
C HIS A 113 -12.85 -2.27 -17.49
N ILE A 114 -13.04 -2.41 -16.18
CA ILE A 114 -12.33 -1.54 -15.25
C ILE A 114 -10.86 -1.87 -15.36
N GLY A 115 -10.01 -0.86 -15.46
CA GLY A 115 -8.57 -1.07 -15.36
C GLY A 115 -8.28 -1.88 -14.08
N ARG A 116 -7.46 -2.93 -14.18
CA ARG A 116 -7.01 -3.76 -13.05
C ARG A 116 -6.50 -2.90 -11.89
N THR A 117 -5.90 -1.75 -12.19
CA THR A 117 -5.46 -0.77 -11.18
C THR A 117 -6.62 -0.28 -10.31
N LYS A 118 -7.74 0.13 -10.91
CA LYS A 118 -8.95 0.59 -10.19
C LYS A 118 -9.59 -0.52 -9.37
N PHE A 119 -9.57 -1.74 -9.87
CA PHE A 119 -10.07 -2.89 -9.12
C PHE A 119 -9.16 -3.24 -7.94
N ARG A 120 -7.83 -3.17 -8.12
CA ARG A 120 -6.85 -3.36 -7.04
C ARG A 120 -7.04 -2.31 -5.94
N GLU A 121 -7.28 -1.05 -6.30
CA GLU A 121 -7.61 0.02 -5.32
C GLU A 121 -8.89 -0.27 -4.55
N LEU A 122 -9.93 -0.77 -5.23
CA LEU A 122 -11.16 -1.19 -4.58
C LEU A 122 -10.91 -2.31 -3.57
N CYS A 123 -10.13 -3.32 -3.93
CA CYS A 123 -9.78 -4.42 -3.03
C CYS A 123 -9.01 -3.93 -1.80
N TRP A 124 -7.99 -3.08 -1.99
CA TRP A 124 -7.22 -2.52 -0.86
C TRP A 124 -8.08 -1.66 0.06
N SER A 125 -8.85 -0.72 -0.51
CA SER A 125 -9.76 0.13 0.27
C SER A 125 -10.82 -0.70 1.01
N THR A 126 -11.30 -1.79 0.39
CA THR A 126 -12.22 -2.72 1.05
C THR A 126 -11.55 -3.49 2.17
N ALA A 127 -10.31 -3.95 1.99
CA ALA A 127 -9.57 -4.62 3.06
C ALA A 127 -9.33 -3.70 4.26
N ASP A 128 -9.04 -2.42 4.02
CA ASP A 128 -8.87 -1.42 5.07
C ASP A 128 -10.19 -1.07 5.77
N LEU A 129 -11.28 -0.97 5.00
CA LEU A 129 -12.63 -0.87 5.54
C LEU A 129 -12.94 -2.07 6.47
N LEU A 130 -12.71 -3.30 6.00
CA LEU A 130 -12.97 -4.51 6.79
C LEU A 130 -12.12 -4.53 8.07
N ARG A 131 -10.86 -4.11 8.03
CA ARG A 131 -10.01 -4.00 9.22
C ARG A 131 -10.55 -2.97 10.20
N ALA A 132 -10.90 -1.77 9.73
CA ALA A 132 -11.48 -0.73 10.58
C ALA A 132 -12.82 -1.18 11.21
N VAL A 133 -13.62 -1.94 10.46
CA VAL A 133 -14.86 -2.52 10.96
C VAL A 133 -14.62 -3.60 12.01
N GLN A 134 -13.63 -4.46 11.82
CA GLN A 134 -13.26 -5.47 12.81
C GLN A 134 -12.85 -4.81 14.13
N GLU A 135 -11.91 -3.86 14.07
CA GLU A 135 -11.47 -3.06 15.23
C GLU A 135 -12.67 -2.37 15.90
N LEU A 136 -13.62 -1.86 15.12
CA LEU A 136 -14.82 -1.20 15.61
C LEU A 136 -15.75 -2.18 16.35
N MET A 137 -15.96 -3.39 15.84
CA MET A 137 -16.80 -4.41 16.49
C MET A 137 -16.18 -4.87 17.83
N ASP A 138 -14.86 -5.06 17.87
CA ASP A 138 -14.13 -5.42 19.09
C ASP A 138 -14.23 -4.29 20.14
N LEU A 139 -14.12 -3.04 19.69
CA LEU A 139 -14.30 -1.89 20.56
C LEU A 139 -15.74 -1.74 21.05
N TYR A 140 -16.76 -2.02 20.23
CA TYR A 140 -18.15 -2.06 20.69
C TYR A 140 -18.37 -3.13 21.76
N ALA A 141 -17.79 -4.33 21.61
CA ALA A 141 -17.91 -5.38 22.61
C ALA A 141 -17.34 -4.92 23.97
N THR A 142 -16.17 -4.25 23.93
CA THR A 142 -15.54 -3.64 25.11
C THR A 142 -16.40 -2.50 25.67
N TYR A 143 -16.97 -1.66 24.80
CA TYR A 143 -17.88 -0.57 25.17
C TYR A 143 -19.13 -1.07 25.90
N PHE A 144 -19.72 -2.18 25.46
CA PHE A 144 -20.86 -2.78 26.15
C PHE A 144 -20.45 -3.47 27.47
N ALA A 145 -19.22 -3.97 27.58
CA ALA A 145 -18.72 -4.52 28.82
C ALA A 145 -18.30 -3.46 29.87
N ALA A 146 -18.16 -2.19 29.46
CA ALA A 146 -17.74 -1.09 30.33
C ALA A 146 -18.72 -0.86 31.48
N SER A 147 -18.18 -0.57 32.66
CA SER A 147 -18.96 -0.43 33.90
C SER A 147 -18.88 0.98 34.51
N THR A 148 -17.91 1.79 34.07
CA THR A 148 -17.70 3.15 34.55
C THR A 148 -17.94 4.19 33.46
N ARG A 149 -18.31 5.41 33.87
CA ARG A 149 -18.55 6.52 32.94
C ARG A 149 -17.31 6.87 32.11
N SER A 150 -16.12 6.83 32.73
CA SER A 150 -14.85 7.11 32.05
C SER A 150 -14.52 6.07 30.98
N GLU A 151 -14.76 4.79 31.23
CA GLU A 151 -14.57 3.72 30.24
C GLU A 151 -15.52 3.90 29.04
N ILE A 152 -16.78 4.25 29.31
CA ILE A 152 -17.79 4.49 28.28
C ILE A 152 -17.42 5.72 27.43
N GLU A 153 -16.95 6.81 28.04
CA GLU A 153 -16.53 8.03 27.31
C GLU A 153 -15.27 7.76 26.46
N TYR A 154 -14.28 7.04 26.99
CA TYR A 154 -13.08 6.64 26.25
C TYR A 154 -13.42 5.73 25.06
N ALA A 155 -14.21 4.69 25.29
CA ALA A 155 -14.60 3.77 24.23
C ALA A 155 -15.48 4.43 23.16
N ARG A 156 -16.32 5.42 23.53
CA ARG A 156 -17.04 6.25 22.55
C ARG A 156 -16.10 7.04 21.65
N GLN A 157 -15.05 7.65 22.21
CA GLN A 157 -14.09 8.39 21.40
C GLN A 157 -13.41 7.47 20.38
N GLY A 158 -13.00 6.27 20.80
CA GLY A 158 -12.46 5.26 19.89
C GLY A 158 -13.46 4.82 18.81
N VAL A 159 -14.74 4.62 19.16
CA VAL A 159 -15.81 4.27 18.21
C VAL A 159 -15.95 5.35 17.14
N LEU A 160 -15.92 6.63 17.51
CA LEU A 160 -16.00 7.75 16.57
C LEU A 160 -14.77 7.82 15.67
N GLN A 161 -13.56 7.61 16.23
CA GLN A 161 -12.31 7.58 15.46
C GLN A 161 -12.30 6.45 14.42
N LEU A 162 -12.67 5.23 14.84
CA LEU A 162 -12.72 4.06 13.94
C LEU A 162 -13.84 4.19 12.90
N THR A 163 -14.99 4.76 13.28
CA THR A 163 -16.05 5.09 12.31
C THR A 163 -15.56 6.08 11.27
N SER A 164 -14.83 7.13 11.69
CA SER A 164 -14.22 8.09 10.77
C SER A 164 -13.18 7.45 9.85
N ARG A 165 -12.37 6.51 10.35
CA ARG A 165 -11.42 5.74 9.55
C ARG A 165 -12.13 4.88 8.51
N ALA A 166 -13.20 4.19 8.89
CA ALA A 166 -14.02 3.39 7.98
C ALA A 166 -14.69 4.27 6.91
N TRP A 167 -15.19 5.46 7.27
CA TRP A 167 -15.72 6.42 6.29
C TRP A 167 -14.66 6.89 5.30
N LYS A 168 -13.45 7.19 5.78
CA LYS A 168 -12.34 7.58 4.92
C LYS A 168 -12.02 6.49 3.89
N ALA A 169 -11.94 5.22 4.30
CA ALA A 169 -11.72 4.10 3.39
C ALA A 169 -12.86 3.95 2.35
N ILE A 170 -14.11 4.17 2.75
CA ILE A 170 -15.27 4.19 1.82
C ILE A 170 -15.15 5.33 0.81
N ASP A 171 -14.78 6.52 1.28
CA ASP A 171 -14.64 7.71 0.45
C ASP A 171 -13.46 7.57 -0.53
N GLU A 172 -12.33 7.05 -0.09
CA GLU A 172 -11.16 6.76 -0.92
C GLU A 172 -11.49 5.73 -2.01
N ALA A 173 -12.21 4.65 -1.67
CA ALA A 173 -12.72 3.71 -2.66
C ALA A 173 -13.61 4.43 -3.70
N GLY A 174 -14.55 5.26 -3.23
CA GLY A 174 -15.45 6.08 -4.04
C GLY A 174 -14.75 7.04 -4.99
N GLU A 175 -13.71 7.72 -4.51
CA GLU A 175 -12.93 8.69 -5.29
C GLU A 175 -12.07 8.00 -6.33
N SER A 176 -11.41 6.88 -6.00
CA SER A 176 -10.51 6.16 -6.90
C SER A 176 -11.17 5.79 -8.24
N GLN A 177 -12.46 5.44 -8.24
CA GLN A 177 -13.18 5.11 -9.48
C GLN A 177 -13.39 6.29 -10.41
N LYS A 178 -13.53 7.49 -9.84
CA LYS A 178 -13.79 8.74 -10.57
C LYS A 178 -12.53 9.30 -11.20
N LEU A 179 -11.36 8.88 -10.72
CA LEU A 179 -10.08 9.36 -11.20
C LEU A 179 -9.71 8.68 -12.53
N PRO A 180 -9.01 9.38 -13.45
CA PRO A 180 -8.34 8.75 -14.58
C PRO A 180 -7.30 7.73 -14.09
N ASP A 181 -7.10 6.63 -14.84
CA ASP A 181 -6.14 5.57 -14.48
C ASP A 181 -4.72 6.14 -14.26
N LEU A 182 -4.32 7.11 -15.09
CA LEU A 182 -3.04 7.81 -14.94
C LEU A 182 -2.89 8.48 -13.57
N VAL A 183 -3.95 9.10 -13.03
CA VAL A 183 -3.89 9.76 -11.72
C VAL A 183 -3.72 8.73 -10.60
N ILE A 184 -4.34 7.56 -10.72
CA ILE A 184 -4.18 6.48 -9.75
C ILE A 184 -2.75 5.93 -9.80
N VAL A 185 -2.21 5.74 -11.01
CA VAL A 185 -0.82 5.33 -11.23
C VAL A 185 0.16 6.35 -10.65
N GLN A 186 -0.10 7.66 -10.83
CA GLN A 186 0.71 8.73 -10.24
C GLN A 186 0.71 8.71 -8.72
N ARG A 187 -0.45 8.56 -8.08
CA ARG A 187 -0.55 8.43 -6.60
C ARG A 187 0.25 7.25 -6.06
N LYS A 188 0.26 6.13 -6.77
CA LYS A 188 1.09 4.98 -6.37
C LYS A 188 2.57 5.25 -6.53
N ALA A 189 2.96 5.87 -7.64
CA ALA A 189 4.34 6.27 -7.86
C ALA A 189 4.83 7.25 -6.78
N GLU A 190 3.97 8.13 -6.26
CA GLU A 190 4.30 9.01 -5.13
C GLU A 190 4.69 8.21 -3.88
N GLY A 191 3.89 7.22 -3.48
CA GLY A 191 4.22 6.35 -2.35
C GLY A 191 5.51 5.54 -2.57
N MET A 192 5.78 5.10 -3.81
CA MET A 192 7.05 4.44 -4.14
C MET A 192 8.24 5.40 -4.05
N VAL A 193 8.07 6.67 -4.42
CA VAL A 193 9.12 7.69 -4.28
C VAL A 193 9.43 7.95 -2.81
N GLU A 194 8.43 8.03 -1.93
CA GLU A 194 8.64 8.15 -0.49
C GLU A 194 9.50 6.99 0.04
N PHE A 195 9.16 5.75 -0.32
CA PHE A 195 9.97 4.59 0.04
C PHE A 195 11.42 4.69 -0.43
N LEU A 196 11.65 5.12 -1.69
CA LEU A 196 13.01 5.26 -2.21
C LEU A 196 13.80 6.40 -1.54
N GLU A 197 13.13 7.43 -1.03
CA GLU A 197 13.79 8.49 -0.25
C GLU A 197 14.18 7.97 1.13
N ASP A 198 13.34 7.15 1.76
CA ASP A 198 13.67 6.46 3.01
C ASP A 198 14.87 5.52 2.82
N ALA A 199 14.88 4.69 1.77
CA ALA A 199 16.01 3.83 1.44
C ALA A 199 17.29 4.63 1.11
N MET A 200 17.16 5.78 0.44
CA MET A 200 18.29 6.70 0.22
C MET A 200 18.87 7.22 1.53
N GLU A 201 18.02 7.54 2.50
CA GLU A 201 18.43 8.04 3.81
C GLU A 201 19.09 6.94 4.64
N GLU A 202 18.57 5.71 4.58
CA GLU A 202 19.21 4.54 5.19
C GLU A 202 20.63 4.31 4.63
N VAL A 203 20.79 4.36 3.30
CA VAL A 203 22.11 4.25 2.66
C VAL A 203 23.06 5.38 3.08
N ARG A 204 22.57 6.61 3.26
CA ARG A 204 23.40 7.72 3.79
C ARG A 204 23.79 7.47 5.23
N ASN A 205 22.85 7.04 6.07
CA ASN A 205 23.12 6.70 7.46
C ASN A 205 24.18 5.61 7.56
N LEU A 206 24.15 4.59 6.69
CA LEU A 206 25.20 3.57 6.60
C LEU A 206 26.58 4.15 6.30
N LEU A 207 26.68 5.14 5.40
CA LEU A 207 27.95 5.80 5.05
C LEU A 207 28.46 6.75 6.16
N GLU A 208 27.54 7.39 6.87
CA GLU A 208 27.81 8.38 7.92
C GLU A 208 27.99 7.76 9.30
N ARG A 209 27.74 6.44 9.46
CA ARG A 209 27.95 5.71 10.73
C ARG A 209 29.36 6.01 11.27
N PRO A 210 29.46 6.66 12.45
CA PRO A 210 30.75 6.92 13.08
C PRO A 210 31.42 5.58 13.42
N GLY A 211 32.73 5.51 13.19
CA GLY A 211 33.48 4.31 13.56
C GLY A 211 33.51 4.12 15.08
N ALA A 212 33.69 2.88 15.54
CA ALA A 212 33.86 2.57 16.97
C ALA A 212 34.89 3.49 17.65
N ASP A 213 35.98 3.86 16.95
CA ASP A 213 37.02 4.76 17.44
C ASP A 213 36.52 6.19 17.74
N ASP A 214 35.58 6.71 16.95
CA ASP A 214 35.01 8.06 17.12
C ASP A 214 33.96 8.08 18.23
N LEU A 215 33.19 7.00 18.38
CA LEU A 215 32.26 6.82 19.49
C LEU A 215 33.00 6.66 20.83
N GLN A 216 34.12 5.93 20.85
CA GLN A 216 34.90 5.74 22.08
C GLN A 216 35.60 7.03 22.53
N GLN A 217 35.96 7.92 21.60
CA GLN A 217 36.36 9.29 21.93
C GLN A 217 35.18 10.16 22.40
N ALA A 218 34.00 10.04 21.80
CA ALA A 218 32.82 10.79 22.21
C ALA A 218 32.29 10.35 23.59
N ILE A 219 32.25 9.04 23.85
CA ILE A 219 31.90 8.44 25.15
C ILE A 219 33.01 8.69 26.17
N GLY A 220 34.28 8.62 25.76
CA GLY A 220 35.42 9.00 26.60
C GLY A 220 35.43 10.48 27.01
N ALA A 221 34.85 11.36 26.18
CA ALA A 221 34.64 12.78 26.50
C ALA A 221 33.39 13.04 27.35
N LEU A 222 32.46 12.08 27.41
CA LEU A 222 31.20 12.15 28.18
C LEU A 222 31.22 11.30 29.47
N SER A 223 32.29 10.56 29.73
CA SER A 223 32.43 9.70 30.91
C SER A 223 32.65 10.51 32.19
N VAL A 224 31.55 10.88 32.83
CA VAL A 224 31.49 11.14 34.28
C VAL A 224 30.40 10.24 34.86
N ASN A 225 30.87 9.22 35.59
CA ASN A 225 30.18 8.32 36.53
C ASN A 225 29.44 7.08 35.98
N ASP A 226 30.16 5.96 36.09
CA ASP A 226 29.82 4.65 36.68
C ASP A 226 28.36 4.14 36.78
N ASP A 227 28.28 2.84 36.47
CA ASP A 227 27.37 1.82 37.01
C ASP A 227 25.92 1.78 36.53
N VAL A 228 25.70 1.36 35.27
CA VAL A 228 24.65 0.36 34.94
C VAL A 228 25.12 -0.46 33.73
N LEU A 229 25.57 -1.69 33.97
CA LEU A 229 25.64 -2.74 32.95
C LEU A 229 24.22 -3.29 32.78
N ASP A 230 23.60 -3.08 31.63
CA ASP A 230 22.52 -3.93 31.15
C ASP A 230 22.90 -4.47 29.76
N ASP A 231 22.98 -5.79 29.72
CA ASP A 231 23.57 -6.66 28.71
C ASP A 231 22.50 -7.06 27.68
N ASP A 232 22.02 -6.10 26.87
CA ASP A 232 21.06 -6.39 25.81
C ASP A 232 21.40 -5.64 24.51
N HIS A 233 21.96 -6.39 23.57
CA HIS A 233 22.08 -6.09 22.15
C HIS A 233 22.81 -4.78 21.79
N GLU A 234 24.12 -4.72 22.06
CA GLU A 234 24.98 -3.88 21.22
C GLU A 234 24.91 -4.42 19.80
N ASP A 235 24.11 -3.77 18.94
CA ASP A 235 24.39 -3.67 17.52
C ASP A 235 25.83 -3.17 17.41
N VAL A 236 26.78 -4.11 17.34
CA VAL A 236 28.20 -3.80 17.18
C VAL A 236 28.27 -2.94 15.93
N LEU A 237 28.50 -1.64 16.12
CA LEU A 237 28.64 -0.65 15.06
C LEU A 237 29.92 -1.00 14.27
N VAL A 238 29.80 -1.94 13.33
CA VAL A 238 30.89 -2.35 12.46
C VAL A 238 31.14 -1.21 11.50
N LYS A 239 32.30 -0.56 11.65
CA LYS A 239 32.77 0.44 10.71
C LYS A 239 32.93 -0.21 9.33
N LEU A 240 32.21 0.27 8.33
CA LEU A 240 32.35 -0.18 6.96
C LEU A 240 33.81 -0.03 6.51
N ASN A 241 34.38 -1.11 5.97
CA ASN A 241 35.67 -1.03 5.30
C ASN A 241 35.53 -0.26 3.97
N GLU A 242 36.66 0.10 3.33
CA GLU A 242 36.65 0.90 2.09
C GLU A 242 35.90 0.21 0.94
N HIS A 243 35.93 -1.12 0.91
CA HIS A 243 35.27 -1.94 -0.09
C HIS A 243 33.74 -1.90 0.08
N GLU A 244 33.26 -2.10 1.32
CA GLU A 244 31.85 -1.96 1.69
C GLU A 244 31.35 -0.54 1.45
N ARG A 245 32.13 0.47 1.85
CA ARG A 245 31.83 1.88 1.59
C ARG A 245 31.71 2.18 0.09
N THR A 246 32.56 1.56 -0.73
CA THR A 246 32.47 1.66 -2.20
C THR A 246 31.17 1.05 -2.71
N ARG A 247 30.82 -0.17 -2.26
CA ARG A 247 29.56 -0.84 -2.62
C ARG A 247 28.33 -0.01 -2.25
N VAL A 248 28.26 0.49 -1.02
CA VAL A 248 27.15 1.34 -0.54
C VAL A 248 27.05 2.61 -1.39
N ASN A 249 28.17 3.27 -1.71
CA ASN A 249 28.17 4.44 -2.59
C ASN A 249 27.70 4.14 -4.02
N LEU A 250 28.01 2.95 -4.55
CA LEU A 250 27.59 2.53 -5.89
C LEU A 250 26.09 2.15 -5.97
N THR A 251 25.42 1.92 -4.83
CA THR A 251 23.96 1.72 -4.77
C THR A 251 23.19 3.03 -4.95
N ILE A 252 23.74 4.17 -4.52
CA ILE A 252 23.09 5.50 -4.60
C ILE A 252 22.61 5.84 -6.04
N PRO A 253 23.44 5.71 -7.10
CA PRO A 253 22.99 5.95 -8.46
C PRO A 253 21.79 5.10 -8.89
N ILE A 254 21.70 3.85 -8.45
CA ILE A 254 20.58 2.94 -8.78
C ILE A 254 19.28 3.48 -8.17
N ILE A 255 19.28 3.76 -6.86
CA ILE A 255 18.09 4.28 -6.17
C ILE A 255 17.65 5.62 -6.81
N ARG A 256 18.61 6.51 -7.11
CA ARG A 256 18.33 7.78 -7.79
C ARG A 256 17.70 7.59 -9.16
N LEU A 257 18.16 6.62 -9.96
CA LEU A 257 17.61 6.34 -11.29
C LEU A 257 16.18 5.79 -11.21
N CYS A 258 15.89 4.90 -10.26
CA CYS A 258 14.53 4.43 -9.98
C CYS A 258 13.60 5.58 -9.59
N ARG A 259 14.06 6.45 -8.67
CA ARG A 259 13.33 7.65 -8.25
C ARG A 259 13.09 8.62 -9.40
N VAL A 260 14.08 8.87 -10.25
CA VAL A 260 13.95 9.77 -11.41
C VAL A 260 12.87 9.26 -12.37
N MET A 261 12.81 7.95 -12.58
CA MET A 261 11.79 7.31 -13.42
C MET A 261 10.39 7.47 -12.84
N LEU A 262 10.20 7.19 -11.55
CA LEU A 262 8.92 7.42 -10.86
C LEU A 262 8.54 8.91 -10.84
N THR A 263 9.50 9.80 -10.64
CA THR A 263 9.27 11.26 -10.65
C THR A 263 8.82 11.74 -12.02
N LYS A 264 9.35 11.14 -13.11
CA LYS A 264 8.92 11.46 -14.48
C LYS A 264 7.46 11.08 -14.73
N LEU A 265 6.98 10.00 -14.10
CA LEU A 265 5.58 9.58 -14.15
C LEU A 265 4.67 10.54 -13.35
N ILE A 266 5.09 10.94 -12.15
CA ILE A 266 4.34 11.85 -11.26
C ILE A 266 4.27 13.26 -11.87
N LYS A 267 5.44 13.85 -12.15
CA LYS A 267 5.60 15.21 -12.63
C LYS A 267 5.78 15.19 -14.14
N THR A 268 4.66 15.02 -14.83
CA THR A 268 4.59 15.27 -16.27
C THR A 268 4.81 16.77 -16.50
N THR A 269 6.08 17.16 -16.70
CA THR A 269 6.56 18.56 -16.72
C THR A 269 6.03 19.40 -17.88
N ASP A 270 5.31 18.82 -18.84
CA ASP A 270 4.68 19.54 -19.95
C ASP A 270 3.26 19.01 -20.18
N ASP A 271 2.30 19.93 -20.32
CA ASP A 271 0.91 19.56 -20.65
C ASP A 271 0.78 19.07 -22.10
N ARG A 272 1.78 19.37 -22.93
CA ARG A 272 1.87 18.91 -24.31
C ARG A 272 2.44 17.49 -24.34
N GLN A 273 1.53 16.51 -24.39
CA GLN A 273 1.80 15.13 -24.80
C GLN A 273 2.98 14.46 -24.09
N THR A 274 2.76 14.03 -22.85
CA THR A 274 3.66 13.06 -22.20
C THR A 274 3.32 11.63 -22.63
N LEU A 275 4.31 10.76 -22.76
CA LEU A 275 4.26 9.35 -23.13
C LEU A 275 3.20 8.62 -22.30
N PHE A 276 3.17 8.88 -20.99
CA PHE A 276 2.19 8.30 -20.07
C PHE A 276 0.74 8.76 -20.31
N LYS A 277 0.52 9.95 -20.90
CA LYS A 277 -0.82 10.41 -21.32
C LYS A 277 -1.26 9.72 -22.62
N GLN A 278 -0.32 9.21 -23.41
CA GLN A 278 -0.58 8.49 -24.67
C GLN A 278 -0.72 6.98 -24.48
N MET A 279 -0.20 6.44 -23.36
CA MET A 279 -0.32 5.04 -23.01
C MET A 279 -1.78 4.63 -22.82
N SER A 280 -2.11 3.45 -23.37
CA SER A 280 -3.34 2.73 -23.04
C SER A 280 -3.37 2.34 -21.55
N THR A 281 -4.56 2.09 -21.01
CA THR A 281 -4.73 1.58 -19.64
C THR A 281 -3.89 0.32 -19.38
N SER A 282 -3.79 -0.59 -20.36
CA SER A 282 -2.94 -1.79 -20.24
C SER A 282 -1.45 -1.49 -20.16
N GLN A 283 -0.96 -0.47 -20.88
CA GLN A 283 0.44 -0.05 -20.79
C GLN A 283 0.73 0.66 -19.47
N LEU A 284 -0.20 1.49 -18.99
CA LEU A 284 -0.10 2.12 -17.67
C LEU A 284 -0.08 1.07 -16.55
N GLU A 285 -0.90 0.03 -16.67
CA GLU A 285 -0.92 -1.11 -15.76
C GLU A 285 0.39 -1.87 -15.75
N GLY A 286 0.91 -2.25 -16.92
CA GLY A 286 2.21 -2.91 -17.02
C GLY A 286 3.33 -2.03 -16.48
N THR A 287 3.29 -0.72 -16.77
CA THR A 287 4.24 0.25 -16.23
C THR A 287 4.23 0.26 -14.70
N LEU A 288 3.03 0.31 -14.11
CA LEU A 288 2.86 0.28 -12.67
C LEU A 288 3.29 -1.05 -12.05
N GLU A 289 3.05 -2.18 -12.72
CA GLU A 289 3.48 -3.51 -12.28
C GLU A 289 5.00 -3.57 -12.11
N TYR A 290 5.76 -3.24 -13.17
CA TYR A 290 7.22 -3.29 -13.11
C TYR A 290 7.84 -2.20 -12.23
N MET A 291 7.27 -0.98 -12.20
CA MET A 291 7.69 0.05 -11.25
C MET A 291 7.40 -0.36 -9.80
N GLY A 292 6.33 -1.13 -9.58
CA GLY A 292 5.94 -1.62 -8.26
C GLY A 292 6.94 -2.58 -7.64
N HIS A 293 7.82 -3.21 -8.43
CA HIS A 293 8.90 -4.03 -7.92
C HIS A 293 10.08 -3.20 -7.39
N PHE A 294 10.21 -1.92 -7.77
CA PHE A 294 11.39 -1.12 -7.41
C PHE A 294 11.62 -1.03 -5.89
N PRO A 295 10.62 -0.70 -5.05
CA PRO A 295 10.80 -0.68 -3.60
C PRO A 295 11.37 -1.99 -3.07
N ASP A 296 10.76 -3.13 -3.41
CA ASP A 296 11.18 -4.45 -2.93
C ASP A 296 12.62 -4.79 -3.40
N ARG A 297 12.97 -4.51 -4.65
CA ARG A 297 14.34 -4.75 -5.15
C ARG A 297 15.37 -3.88 -4.46
N ILE A 298 15.02 -2.63 -4.17
CA ILE A 298 15.91 -1.70 -3.48
C ILE A 298 16.06 -2.08 -2.01
N ASP A 299 14.99 -2.49 -1.36
CA ASP A 299 14.98 -3.02 0.00
C ASP A 299 15.88 -4.26 0.11
N ASP A 300 15.71 -5.23 -0.80
CA ASP A 300 16.56 -6.42 -0.89
C ASP A 300 18.06 -6.06 -1.04
N ILE A 301 18.38 -5.00 -1.80
CA ILE A 301 19.76 -4.53 -1.95
C ILE A 301 20.24 -3.88 -0.64
N VAL A 302 19.49 -2.95 -0.08
CA VAL A 302 19.90 -2.13 1.06
C VAL A 302 20.04 -2.96 2.34
N CYS A 303 19.08 -3.84 2.63
CA CYS A 303 19.12 -4.74 3.78
C CYS A 303 20.35 -5.66 3.79
N GLU A 304 20.81 -6.05 2.61
CA GLU A 304 21.95 -6.96 2.46
C GLU A 304 23.30 -6.22 2.46
N LEU A 305 23.35 -4.90 2.36
CA LEU A 305 24.62 -4.14 2.34
C LEU A 305 25.46 -4.29 3.62
N ASP A 306 24.82 -4.63 4.75
CA ASP A 306 25.46 -4.81 6.06
C ASP A 306 25.82 -6.30 6.35
N SER A 307 25.55 -7.20 5.40
CA SER A 307 25.50 -8.65 5.66
C SER A 307 26.66 -9.47 5.07
N SER A 308 26.88 -10.67 5.66
CA SER A 308 27.98 -11.62 5.42
C SER A 308 28.17 -12.05 3.93
N PRO A 309 29.21 -12.84 3.55
CA PRO A 309 29.50 -13.22 2.15
C PRO A 309 28.33 -13.79 1.31
N GLN A 310 27.27 -14.31 1.94
CA GLN A 310 26.04 -14.75 1.27
C GLN A 310 25.21 -13.57 0.70
N SER A 311 25.30 -12.37 1.30
CA SER A 311 24.64 -11.13 0.85
C SER A 311 24.94 -10.78 -0.60
N SER A 312 26.17 -11.04 -1.07
CA SER A 312 26.58 -10.67 -2.43
C SER A 312 25.73 -11.39 -3.50
N MET A 313 25.31 -12.63 -3.27
CA MET A 313 24.43 -13.35 -4.20
C MET A 313 23.01 -12.76 -4.21
N HIS A 314 22.48 -12.38 -3.04
CA HIS A 314 21.16 -11.77 -2.91
C HIS A 314 21.11 -10.39 -3.58
N ILE A 315 22.12 -9.55 -3.34
CA ILE A 315 22.28 -8.24 -3.99
C ILE A 315 22.37 -8.40 -5.51
N LEU A 316 23.23 -9.32 -6.01
CA LEU A 316 23.37 -9.54 -7.45
C LEU A 316 22.06 -9.99 -8.10
N LYS A 317 21.28 -10.84 -7.42
CA LYS A 317 19.96 -11.26 -7.90
C LYS A 317 18.98 -10.09 -7.94
N ALA A 318 18.85 -9.33 -6.85
CA ALA A 318 17.94 -8.18 -6.78
C ALA A 318 18.30 -7.11 -7.84
N LEU A 319 19.60 -6.89 -8.08
CA LEU A 319 20.09 -6.00 -9.15
C LEU A 319 19.75 -6.50 -10.55
N HIS A 320 19.87 -7.81 -10.78
CA HIS A 320 19.51 -8.42 -12.05
C HIS A 320 18.02 -8.28 -12.32
N ASP A 321 17.19 -8.63 -11.33
CA ASP A 321 15.73 -8.53 -11.41
C ASP A 321 15.32 -7.06 -11.66
N LEU A 322 15.91 -6.09 -10.95
CA LEU A 322 15.66 -4.66 -11.18
C LEU A 322 16.05 -4.20 -12.59
N TYR A 323 17.16 -4.69 -13.12
CA TYR A 323 17.59 -4.38 -14.49
C TYR A 323 16.62 -4.96 -15.53
N GLU A 324 16.14 -6.19 -15.32
CA GLU A 324 15.10 -6.79 -16.15
C GLU A 324 13.80 -5.98 -16.11
N ASP A 325 13.34 -5.58 -14.93
CA ASP A 325 12.15 -4.74 -14.74
C ASP A 325 12.30 -3.42 -15.53
N CYS A 326 13.46 -2.76 -15.46
CA CYS A 326 13.76 -1.56 -16.25
C CYS A 326 13.71 -1.83 -17.77
N GLY A 327 14.16 -2.99 -18.22
CA GLY A 327 14.08 -3.42 -19.62
C GLY A 327 12.64 -3.65 -20.08
N GLN A 328 11.78 -4.19 -19.22
CA GLN A 328 10.36 -4.37 -19.53
C GLN A 328 9.62 -3.04 -19.59
N LEU A 329 9.94 -2.09 -18.71
CA LEU A 329 9.41 -0.73 -18.78
C LEU A 329 9.73 -0.06 -20.12
N MET A 330 10.96 -0.23 -20.62
CA MET A 330 11.34 0.25 -21.95
C MET A 330 10.51 -0.39 -23.07
N ARG A 331 10.24 -1.69 -22.98
CA ARG A 331 9.41 -2.38 -23.98
C ARG A 331 7.97 -1.90 -23.97
N ILE A 332 7.39 -1.66 -22.80
CA ILE A 332 6.03 -1.14 -22.65
C ILE A 332 5.94 0.29 -23.18
N ALA A 333 6.92 1.13 -22.83
CA ALA A 333 7.02 2.51 -23.29
C ALA A 333 7.03 2.64 -24.82
N PHE A 334 7.52 1.62 -25.53
CA PHE A 334 7.75 1.66 -26.97
C PHE A 334 6.99 0.59 -27.78
N SER A 335 6.05 -0.13 -27.17
CA SER A 335 5.38 -1.27 -27.82
C SER A 335 4.53 -0.88 -29.04
N ASP A 336 4.07 0.37 -29.09
CA ASP A 336 3.07 0.84 -30.07
C ASP A 336 3.61 1.92 -31.02
N ILE A 337 4.93 2.10 -31.10
CA ILE A 337 5.49 2.99 -32.12
C ILE A 337 5.43 2.22 -33.45
N PRO A 338 4.57 2.60 -34.41
CA PRO A 338 4.52 1.91 -35.68
C PRO A 338 5.90 1.99 -36.33
N ASP A 339 6.41 0.85 -36.77
CA ASP A 339 7.60 0.71 -37.62
C ASP A 339 7.27 1.18 -39.05
N ASP A 340 6.61 2.34 -39.16
CA ASP A 340 6.36 3.02 -40.41
C ASP A 340 7.69 3.61 -40.85
N GLY A 341 8.45 2.74 -41.51
CA GLY A 341 9.63 3.10 -42.25
C GLY A 341 9.37 4.33 -43.12
N VAL A 342 10.45 5.07 -43.30
CA VAL A 342 10.64 6.17 -44.25
C VAL A 342 10.42 7.58 -43.68
N ASN A 343 11.57 8.16 -43.31
CA ASN A 343 11.97 9.56 -43.39
C ASN A 343 11.64 10.52 -42.22
N ASN A 344 12.71 10.87 -41.49
CA ASN A 344 12.94 12.16 -40.83
C ASN A 344 11.82 12.72 -39.92
N LYS A 345 11.23 11.89 -39.06
CA LYS A 345 10.58 12.43 -37.85
C LYS A 345 11.64 12.53 -36.75
N SER A 346 11.82 13.73 -36.22
CA SER A 346 12.64 13.99 -35.03
C SER A 346 12.34 12.93 -33.98
N ILE A 347 13.37 12.28 -33.44
CA ILE A 347 13.24 11.40 -32.27
C ILE A 347 12.46 12.21 -31.22
N ASP A 348 11.36 11.65 -30.74
CA ASP A 348 10.57 12.27 -29.70
C ASP A 348 11.50 12.51 -28.48
N PRO A 349 11.62 13.75 -27.97
CA PRO A 349 12.45 14.06 -26.81
C PRO A 349 12.23 13.13 -25.61
N GLU A 350 11.04 12.57 -25.45
CA GLU A 350 10.76 11.62 -24.38
C GLU A 350 11.34 10.22 -24.66
N GLN A 351 11.32 9.76 -25.91
CA GLN A 351 12.00 8.52 -26.30
C GLN A 351 13.51 8.65 -26.08
N GLU A 352 14.09 9.80 -26.45
CA GLU A 352 15.50 10.09 -26.20
C GLU A 352 15.81 10.06 -24.69
N TRP A 353 14.97 10.70 -23.88
CA TRP A 353 15.14 10.70 -22.42
C TRP A 353 15.12 9.29 -21.83
N PHE A 354 14.14 8.46 -22.22
CA PHE A 354 14.03 7.07 -21.75
C PHE A 354 15.26 6.24 -22.15
N GLN A 355 15.75 6.40 -23.38
CA GLN A 355 16.98 5.74 -23.83
C GLN A 355 18.21 6.18 -23.05
N VAL A 356 18.33 7.47 -22.74
CA VAL A 356 19.43 8.00 -21.92
C VAL A 356 19.33 7.44 -20.50
N TRP A 357 18.15 7.47 -19.89
CA TRP A 357 17.92 6.90 -18.56
C TRP A 357 18.30 5.42 -18.51
N PHE A 358 17.82 4.60 -19.45
CA PHE A 358 18.12 3.17 -19.46
C PHE A 358 19.63 2.88 -19.65
N LYS A 359 20.33 3.67 -20.47
CA LYS A 359 21.79 3.58 -20.58
C LYS A 359 22.50 3.88 -19.25
N GLN A 360 22.00 4.85 -18.47
CA GLN A 360 22.55 5.13 -17.14
C GLN A 360 22.28 3.97 -16.16
N VAL A 361 21.08 3.37 -16.21
CA VAL A 361 20.75 2.16 -15.43
C VAL A 361 21.72 1.02 -15.77
N GLN A 362 21.91 0.73 -17.06
CA GLN A 362 22.84 -0.30 -17.52
C GLN A 362 24.27 -0.05 -17.03
N LYS A 363 24.75 1.20 -17.10
CA LYS A 363 26.09 1.57 -16.62
C LYS A 363 26.21 1.38 -15.11
N ALA A 364 25.23 1.84 -14.34
CA ALA A 364 25.22 1.70 -12.89
C ALA A 364 25.17 0.22 -12.47
N TYR A 365 24.29 -0.56 -13.11
CA TYR A 365 24.19 -2.01 -12.94
C TYR A 365 25.53 -2.70 -13.18
N GLN A 366 26.16 -2.47 -14.33
CA GLN A 366 27.43 -3.12 -14.67
C GLN A 366 28.54 -2.73 -13.69
N THR A 367 28.55 -1.46 -13.24
CA THR A 367 29.54 -0.97 -12.27
C THR A 367 29.39 -1.70 -10.95
N LEU A 368 28.16 -1.85 -10.45
CA LEU A 368 27.88 -2.50 -9.18
C LEU A 368 28.15 -4.01 -9.27
N VAL A 369 27.71 -4.68 -10.34
CA VAL A 369 28.01 -6.11 -10.57
C VAL A 369 29.51 -6.39 -10.56
N ASN A 370 30.31 -5.54 -11.21
CA ASN A 370 31.77 -5.69 -11.23
C ASN A 370 32.43 -5.52 -9.85
N GLU A 371 31.74 -4.89 -8.89
CA GLU A 371 32.24 -4.71 -7.52
C GLU A 371 31.87 -5.89 -6.59
N PHE A 372 30.84 -6.65 -6.98
CA PHE A 372 30.35 -7.82 -6.24
C PHE A 372 30.87 -9.16 -6.77
N VAL A 373 31.37 -9.20 -8.01
CA VAL A 373 32.05 -10.35 -8.65
C VAL A 373 33.55 -10.21 -8.52
#